data_AF-A0A654BZW2-F1
#
_entry.id   AF-A0A654BZW2-F1
#
_cell.length_a   1.000
_cell.length_b   1.000
_cell.length_c   1.000
_cell.angle_alpha   90.00
_cell.angle_beta   90.00
_cell.angle_gamma   90.00
#
_symmetry.space_group_name_H-M   'P 1'
#
loop_
_entity.id
_entity.type
_entity.pdbx_description
1 polymer ?
#
loop_
_entity_poly.entity_id
_entity_poly.type
_entity_poly.pdbx_seq_one_letter_code
_entity_poly.pdbx_strand_id
1 'polypeptide(L)'
;MIIDKILDLRMDKEKIKKKYWYVGKHEWNIKNVFWSVKFLEEYKEANTDLSYVDYYERKIQELKQTNPDYKTPNFRILSNAVILGLVSGVKRYEQKEIFPPYFEAKKLCKGDFDDYKKYYNLFEMQVEKLYLQKEENNDEEIVHPLFILYKILIMVGENSGEYAITNYEFKVFVCFIYNYNEIYKNIYYILHSRLICYEKVSMAAKNMQELRIQRLFTQLETLNFSKNKIELNKEFIDVVKDKVTSYEEKVKSNISITNVQNCLESNLNILDYFNGEVNND
;
A
#
# COMPACT_ATOMS: atom_id res chain seq x y z
N MET A 1 3.38 -13.63 30.42
CA MET A 1 3.98 -13.94 29.10
C MET A 1 4.05 -12.65 28.27
N ILE A 2 5.11 -12.39 27.50
CA ILE A 2 5.26 -11.13 26.72
C ILE A 2 4.13 -10.97 25.69
N ILE A 3 3.69 -12.06 25.06
CA ILE A 3 2.62 -12.04 24.07
C ILE A 3 1.26 -11.65 24.67
N ASP A 4 0.94 -12.11 25.89
CA ASP A 4 -0.31 -11.73 26.57
C ASP A 4 -0.38 -10.21 26.77
N LYS A 5 0.71 -9.59 27.23
CA LYS A 5 0.76 -8.13 27.43
C LYS A 5 0.48 -7.36 26.13
N ILE A 6 0.97 -7.86 25.00
CA ILE A 6 0.73 -7.24 23.70
C ILE A 6 -0.72 -7.46 23.27
N LEU A 7 -1.25 -8.66 23.41
CA LEU A 7 -2.65 -8.94 23.09
C LEU A 7 -3.61 -8.12 23.95
N ASP A 8 -3.32 -7.96 25.24
CA ASP A 8 -4.08 -7.10 26.16
C ASP A 8 -4.04 -5.64 25.71
N LEU A 9 -2.87 -5.14 25.29
CA LEU A 9 -2.74 -3.82 24.68
C LEU A 9 -3.57 -3.72 23.39
N ARG A 10 -3.59 -4.76 22.55
CA ARG A 10 -4.36 -4.78 21.29
C ARG A 10 -5.87 -4.92 21.49
N MET A 11 -6.31 -5.37 22.66
CA MET A 11 -7.73 -5.38 23.01
C MET A 11 -8.24 -4.01 23.42
N ASP A 12 -7.37 -3.09 23.87
CA ASP A 12 -7.72 -1.74 24.28
C ASP A 12 -7.79 -0.78 23.07
N LYS A 13 -9.02 -0.52 22.59
CA LYS A 13 -9.29 0.32 21.41
C LYS A 13 -8.71 1.74 21.51
N GLU A 14 -8.72 2.32 22.71
CA GLU A 14 -8.22 3.68 22.90
C GLU A 14 -6.69 3.69 22.84
N LYS A 15 -6.04 2.66 23.43
CA LYS A 15 -4.58 2.56 23.39
C LYS A 15 -3.99 2.26 22.02
N ILE A 16 -4.74 1.61 21.13
CA ILE A 16 -4.26 1.29 19.76
C ILE A 16 -4.67 2.31 18.70
N LYS A 17 -5.49 3.30 19.07
CA LYS A 17 -5.96 4.32 18.13
C LYS A 17 -4.76 5.00 17.47
N LYS A 18 -4.74 5.01 16.13
CA LYS A 18 -3.68 5.59 15.30
C LYS A 18 -2.28 4.94 15.45
N LYS A 19 -2.16 3.76 16.08
CA LYS A 19 -0.86 3.08 16.26
C LYS A 19 -0.55 2.00 15.22
N TYR A 20 -1.52 1.71 14.35
CA TYR A 20 -1.36 0.77 13.24
C TYR A 20 -1.42 1.50 11.91
N TRP A 21 -0.96 0.85 10.85
CA TRP A 21 -1.01 1.32 9.47
C TRP A 21 -2.38 1.85 9.11
N TYR A 22 -2.47 3.17 8.98
CA TYR A 22 -3.70 3.86 8.63
C TYR A 22 -3.53 4.54 7.29
N VAL A 23 -4.37 4.17 6.34
CA VAL A 23 -4.50 4.83 5.04
C VAL A 23 -5.94 5.31 4.85
N GLY A 24 -6.14 6.26 3.92
CA GLY A 24 -7.45 6.85 3.65
C GLY A 24 -8.55 5.79 3.39
N LYS A 25 -9.77 6.09 3.85
CA LYS A 25 -10.94 5.19 3.73
C LYS A 25 -11.54 5.14 2.32
N HIS A 26 -10.86 5.74 1.34
CA HIS A 26 -11.33 5.85 -0.05
C HIS A 26 -11.13 4.55 -0.83
N GLU A 27 -11.66 4.49 -2.04
CA GLU A 27 -11.57 3.32 -2.94
C GLU A 27 -10.12 3.07 -3.36
N TRP A 28 -9.68 1.80 -3.34
CA TRP A 28 -8.30 1.39 -3.62
C TRP A 28 -8.16 0.58 -4.91
N ASN A 29 -9.26 0.32 -5.62
CA ASN A 29 -9.21 -0.26 -6.94
C ASN A 29 -8.31 0.58 -7.87
N ILE A 30 -7.27 -0.03 -8.44
CA ILE A 30 -6.22 0.69 -9.14
C ILE A 30 -6.72 1.38 -10.40
N LYS A 31 -7.64 0.76 -11.14
CA LYS A 31 -8.25 1.34 -12.36
C LYS A 31 -8.92 2.66 -12.02
N ASN A 32 -9.71 2.65 -10.95
CA ASN A 32 -10.42 3.81 -10.44
C ASN A 32 -9.46 4.94 -10.02
N VAL A 33 -8.33 4.59 -9.39
CA VAL A 33 -7.30 5.57 -9.01
C VAL A 33 -6.73 6.24 -10.26
N PHE A 34 -6.28 5.49 -11.27
CA PHE A 34 -5.72 6.05 -12.49
C PHE A 34 -6.73 6.86 -13.31
N TRP A 35 -7.98 6.38 -13.45
CA TRP A 35 -9.06 7.15 -14.07
C TRP A 35 -9.27 8.50 -13.37
N SER A 36 -9.16 8.53 -12.04
CA SER A 36 -9.31 9.77 -11.28
C SER A 36 -8.16 10.75 -11.50
N VAL A 37 -6.94 10.24 -11.70
CA VAL A 37 -5.79 11.08 -12.09
C VAL A 37 -5.95 11.60 -13.52
N LYS A 38 -6.53 10.81 -14.43
CA LYS A 38 -6.90 11.28 -15.77
C LYS A 38 -7.91 12.42 -15.74
N PHE A 39 -8.93 12.36 -14.90
CA PHE A 39 -9.87 13.49 -14.77
C PHE A 39 -9.21 14.74 -14.20
N LEU A 40 -8.21 14.58 -13.32
CA LEU A 40 -7.41 15.71 -12.84
C LEU A 40 -6.57 16.33 -13.96
N GLU A 41 -5.92 15.50 -14.79
CA GLU A 41 -5.19 15.94 -15.98
C GLU A 41 -6.12 16.72 -16.94
N GLU A 42 -7.23 16.10 -17.34
CA GLU A 42 -8.20 16.71 -18.25
C GLU A 42 -8.81 18.00 -17.68
N TYR A 43 -9.07 18.05 -16.37
CA TYR A 43 -9.55 19.26 -15.69
C TYR A 43 -8.56 20.42 -15.83
N LYS A 44 -7.26 20.14 -15.62
CA LYS A 44 -6.19 21.14 -15.73
C LYS A 44 -6.02 21.64 -17.16
N GLU A 45 -6.34 20.82 -18.17
CA GLU A 45 -6.26 21.17 -19.58
C GLU A 45 -7.53 21.86 -20.12
N ALA A 46 -8.71 21.58 -19.55
CA ALA A 46 -10.01 21.98 -20.09
C ALA A 46 -10.29 23.50 -20.02
N ASN A 47 -9.49 24.28 -19.30
CA ASN A 47 -9.68 25.73 -19.08
C ASN A 47 -11.15 26.08 -18.75
N THR A 48 -11.71 25.37 -17.78
CA THR A 48 -13.13 25.45 -17.40
C THR A 48 -13.33 26.30 -16.15
N ASP A 49 -14.47 26.98 -16.05
CA ASP A 49 -14.90 27.70 -14.85
C ASP A 49 -15.50 26.78 -13.77
N LEU A 50 -15.66 25.48 -14.07
CA LEU A 50 -16.17 24.49 -13.11
C LEU A 50 -15.17 24.28 -11.98
N SER A 51 -15.67 23.98 -10.78
CA SER A 51 -14.80 23.41 -9.74
C SER A 51 -14.37 21.99 -10.13
N TYR A 52 -13.22 21.52 -9.63
CA TYR A 52 -12.81 20.13 -9.87
C TYR A 52 -13.88 19.10 -9.44
N VAL A 53 -14.62 19.39 -8.36
CA VAL A 53 -15.68 18.49 -7.86
C VAL A 53 -16.80 18.38 -8.90
N ASP A 54 -17.27 19.51 -9.43
CA ASP A 54 -18.34 19.52 -10.43
C ASP A 54 -17.86 18.90 -11.75
N TYR A 55 -16.62 19.18 -12.14
CA TYR A 55 -15.98 18.58 -13.33
C TYR A 55 -15.92 17.06 -13.21
N TYR A 56 -15.45 16.57 -12.06
CA TYR A 56 -15.34 15.14 -11.77
C TYR A 56 -16.71 14.46 -11.78
N GLU A 57 -17.70 15.05 -11.12
CA GLU A 57 -19.07 14.52 -11.11
C GLU A 57 -19.66 14.46 -12.52
N ARG A 58 -19.42 15.47 -13.34
CA ARG A 58 -19.83 15.46 -14.75
C ARG A 58 -19.18 14.32 -15.54
N LYS A 59 -17.86 14.13 -15.43
CA LYS A 59 -17.13 13.02 -16.10
C LYS A 59 -17.66 11.65 -15.71
N ILE A 60 -18.00 11.49 -14.43
CA ILE A 60 -18.63 10.27 -13.95
C ILE A 60 -20.01 10.04 -14.58
N GLN A 61 -20.84 11.07 -14.73
CA GLN A 61 -22.15 10.93 -15.36
C GLN A 61 -22.01 10.57 -16.84
N GLU A 62 -21.04 11.18 -17.54
CA GLU A 62 -20.71 10.85 -18.93
C GLU A 62 -20.30 9.36 -19.05
N LEU A 63 -19.44 8.86 -18.16
CA LEU A 63 -19.07 7.44 -18.15
C LEU A 63 -20.25 6.50 -17.90
N LYS A 64 -21.15 6.85 -16.96
CA LYS A 64 -22.33 6.04 -16.65
C LYS A 64 -23.31 5.90 -17.80
N GLN A 65 -23.35 6.88 -18.71
CA GLN A 65 -24.18 6.77 -19.92
C GLN A 65 -23.68 5.65 -20.83
N THR A 66 -22.36 5.43 -20.88
CA THR A 66 -21.73 4.37 -21.68
C THR A 66 -21.50 3.06 -20.92
N ASN A 67 -21.45 3.11 -19.59
CA ASN A 67 -21.24 1.97 -18.71
C ASN A 67 -22.08 2.12 -17.42
N PRO A 68 -23.38 1.75 -17.46
CA PRO A 68 -24.31 1.96 -16.34
C PRO A 68 -23.89 1.30 -15.03
N ASP A 69 -23.12 0.21 -15.10
CA ASP A 69 -22.66 -0.56 -13.94
C ASP A 69 -21.37 0.00 -13.32
N TYR A 70 -20.81 1.09 -13.86
CA TYR A 70 -19.59 1.69 -13.35
C TYR A 70 -19.77 2.20 -11.91
N LYS A 71 -19.11 1.52 -10.96
CA LYS A 71 -19.05 1.94 -9.56
C LYS A 71 -18.15 3.15 -9.41
N THR A 72 -18.78 4.32 -9.37
CA THR A 72 -18.13 5.61 -9.20
C THR A 72 -17.32 5.72 -7.91
N PRO A 73 -16.00 5.91 -7.99
CA PRO A 73 -15.24 6.42 -6.86
C PRO A 73 -15.54 7.90 -6.66
N ASN A 74 -15.70 8.34 -5.41
CA ASN A 74 -15.77 9.77 -5.07
C ASN A 74 -14.42 10.46 -5.35
N PHE A 75 -14.42 11.74 -5.77
CA PHE A 75 -13.23 12.54 -6.08
C PHE A 75 -12.11 12.47 -5.02
N ARG A 76 -12.45 12.21 -3.75
CA ARG A 76 -11.51 11.99 -2.65
C ARG A 76 -10.57 10.80 -2.86
N ILE A 77 -10.84 9.91 -3.82
CA ILE A 77 -9.91 8.85 -4.25
C ILE A 77 -8.53 9.41 -4.67
N LEU A 78 -8.43 10.68 -5.08
CA LEU A 78 -7.13 11.32 -5.32
C LEU A 78 -6.22 11.32 -4.09
N SER A 79 -6.74 11.21 -2.87
CA SER A 79 -5.89 11.00 -1.68
C SER A 79 -5.12 9.68 -1.72
N ASN A 80 -5.68 8.63 -2.31
CA ASN A 80 -4.98 7.36 -2.53
C ASN A 80 -3.97 7.48 -3.68
N ALA A 81 -4.25 8.32 -4.69
CA ALA A 81 -3.28 8.65 -5.74
C ALA A 81 -2.05 9.38 -5.18
N VAL A 82 -2.21 10.22 -4.14
CA VAL A 82 -1.09 10.82 -3.40
C VAL A 82 -0.24 9.74 -2.74
N ILE A 83 -0.88 8.80 -2.03
CA ILE A 83 -0.17 7.70 -1.34
C ILE A 83 0.61 6.82 -2.33
N LEU A 84 0.11 6.66 -3.56
CA LEU A 84 0.75 5.91 -4.63
C LEU A 84 1.73 6.72 -5.46
N GLY A 85 2.05 7.97 -5.11
CA GLY A 85 3.03 8.77 -5.86
C GLY A 85 2.58 9.16 -7.25
N LEU A 86 1.28 9.21 -7.52
CA LEU A 86 0.75 9.57 -8.84
C LEU A 86 0.47 11.07 -8.95
N VAL A 87 0.18 11.72 -7.82
CA VAL A 87 -0.10 13.17 -7.75
C VAL A 87 0.45 13.76 -6.46
N SER A 88 0.73 15.07 -6.45
CA SER A 88 1.25 15.74 -5.27
C SER A 88 0.23 15.89 -4.14
N GLY A 89 0.72 15.97 -2.90
CA GLY A 89 -0.07 16.11 -1.67
C GLY A 89 -0.76 17.47 -1.48
N VAL A 90 -0.65 18.40 -2.44
CA VAL A 90 -1.22 19.76 -2.35
C VAL A 90 -2.75 19.72 -2.23
N LYS A 91 -3.33 20.58 -1.39
CA LYS A 91 -4.78 20.57 -1.08
C LYS A 91 -5.65 21.05 -2.25
N ARG A 92 -5.21 22.06 -3.00
CA ARG A 92 -5.96 22.63 -4.13
C ARG A 92 -5.73 21.77 -5.37
N TYR A 93 -6.79 21.33 -6.03
CA TYR A 93 -6.70 20.39 -7.16
C TYR A 93 -5.97 20.99 -8.36
N GLU A 94 -6.18 22.28 -8.61
CA GLU A 94 -5.57 23.04 -9.70
C GLU A 94 -4.03 23.06 -9.56
N GLN A 95 -3.56 23.05 -8.32
CA GLN A 95 -2.14 23.10 -7.95
C GLN A 95 -1.50 21.72 -7.76
N LYS A 96 -2.27 20.63 -7.86
CA LYS A 96 -1.69 19.28 -7.78
C LYS A 96 -0.82 19.03 -9.01
N GLU A 97 0.37 18.53 -8.77
CA GLU A 97 1.25 18.03 -9.83
C GLU A 97 0.89 16.57 -10.08
N ILE A 98 1.06 16.14 -11.33
CA ILE A 98 0.88 14.75 -11.75
C ILE A 98 2.28 14.20 -12.02
N PHE A 99 2.61 13.06 -11.43
CA PHE A 99 3.97 12.54 -11.43
C PHE A 99 4.23 11.55 -12.58
N PRO A 100 5.50 11.35 -12.98
CA PRO A 100 5.89 10.46 -14.07
C PRO A 100 5.22 9.07 -14.12
N PRO A 101 5.00 8.34 -13.01
CA PRO A 101 4.38 7.00 -13.06
C PRO A 101 2.98 7.00 -13.68
N TYR A 102 2.23 8.10 -13.52
CA TYR A 102 0.94 8.24 -14.17
C TYR A 102 1.07 8.29 -15.70
N PHE A 103 1.99 9.11 -16.20
CA PHE A 103 2.18 9.30 -17.64
C PHE A 103 2.70 8.03 -18.31
N GLU A 104 3.58 7.29 -17.64
CA GLU A 104 4.06 6.00 -18.17
C GLU A 104 2.93 4.96 -18.22
N ALA A 105 2.10 4.88 -17.18
CA ALA A 105 0.91 4.01 -17.22
C ALA A 105 -0.05 4.41 -18.35
N LYS A 106 -0.32 5.72 -18.50
CA LYS A 106 -1.15 6.28 -19.58
C LYS A 106 -0.61 5.88 -20.95
N LYS A 107 0.70 5.92 -21.15
CA LYS A 107 1.36 5.49 -22.40
C LYS A 107 1.18 3.99 -22.66
N LEU A 108 1.43 3.15 -21.67
CA LEU A 108 1.30 1.69 -21.78
C LEU A 108 -0.12 1.24 -22.12
N CYS A 109 -1.13 1.91 -21.54
CA CYS A 109 -2.54 1.58 -21.75
C CYS A 109 -3.23 2.45 -22.80
N LYS A 110 -2.52 3.39 -23.45
CA LYS A 110 -3.08 4.39 -24.37
C LYS A 110 -4.23 5.20 -23.75
N GLY A 111 -4.16 5.46 -22.45
CA GLY A 111 -5.14 6.21 -21.68
C GLY A 111 -6.43 5.45 -21.36
N ASP A 112 -6.50 4.15 -21.65
CA ASP A 112 -7.59 3.27 -21.22
C ASP A 112 -7.14 2.43 -20.01
N PHE A 113 -7.51 2.87 -18.82
CA PHE A 113 -7.09 2.24 -17.56
C PHE A 113 -7.94 1.01 -17.19
N ASP A 114 -8.89 0.60 -18.02
CA ASP A 114 -9.66 -0.62 -17.75
C ASP A 114 -8.84 -1.89 -18.00
N ASP A 115 -7.86 -1.83 -18.91
CA ASP A 115 -6.91 -2.91 -19.18
C ASP A 115 -5.67 -2.82 -18.27
N TYR A 116 -5.90 -3.05 -16.96
CA TYR A 116 -4.86 -2.91 -15.94
C TYR A 116 -3.63 -3.82 -16.14
N LYS A 117 -3.79 -4.92 -16.89
CA LYS A 117 -2.69 -5.84 -17.19
C LYS A 117 -1.57 -5.16 -17.96
N LYS A 118 -1.90 -4.18 -18.83
CA LYS A 118 -0.90 -3.43 -19.61
C LYS A 118 0.06 -2.60 -18.76
N TYR A 119 -0.36 -2.20 -17.56
CA TYR A 119 0.44 -1.38 -16.65
C TYR A 119 0.62 -2.02 -15.26
N TYR A 120 0.35 -3.33 -15.13
CA TYR A 120 0.40 -4.04 -13.85
C TYR A 120 1.77 -3.91 -13.18
N ASN A 121 2.87 -4.06 -13.93
CA ASN A 121 4.22 -3.95 -13.39
C ASN A 121 4.48 -2.58 -12.75
N LEU A 122 4.00 -1.51 -13.38
CA LEU A 122 4.12 -0.15 -12.83
C LEU A 122 3.27 0.00 -11.57
N PHE A 123 2.05 -0.55 -11.56
CA PHE A 123 1.23 -0.59 -10.36
C PHE A 123 1.95 -1.30 -9.22
N GLU A 124 2.48 -2.50 -9.45
CA GLU A 124 3.23 -3.27 -8.46
C GLU A 124 4.42 -2.46 -7.92
N MET A 125 5.21 -1.83 -8.79
CA MET A 125 6.31 -0.94 -8.40
C MET A 125 5.86 0.21 -7.49
N GLN A 126 4.71 0.85 -7.78
CA GLN A 126 4.19 1.91 -6.91
C GLN A 126 3.74 1.37 -5.53
N VAL A 127 3.21 0.15 -5.45
CA VAL A 127 2.88 -0.47 -4.15
C VAL A 127 4.14 -0.86 -3.38
N GLU A 128 5.21 -1.27 -4.05
CA GLU A 128 6.52 -1.53 -3.44
C GLU A 128 7.15 -0.27 -2.85
N LYS A 129 7.02 0.87 -3.56
CA LYS A 129 7.51 2.19 -3.13
C LYS A 129 6.64 2.87 -2.09
N LEU A 130 5.38 2.45 -1.92
CA LEU A 130 4.50 2.99 -0.91
C LEU A 130 5.15 2.84 0.46
N TYR A 131 5.32 3.97 1.14
CA TYR A 131 5.84 4.01 2.49
C TYR A 131 4.80 4.55 3.47
N LEU A 132 4.94 4.18 4.74
CA LEU A 132 4.22 4.77 5.85
C LEU A 132 5.23 5.33 6.84
N GLN A 133 4.91 6.51 7.35
CA GLN A 133 5.68 7.18 8.38
C GLN A 133 4.91 7.15 9.69
N LYS A 134 5.63 6.96 10.79
CA LYS A 134 5.13 7.22 12.14
C LYS A 134 5.90 8.36 12.75
N GLU A 135 5.20 9.42 13.08
CA GLU A 135 5.73 10.53 13.85
C GLU A 135 5.46 10.27 15.34
N GLU A 136 6.47 9.79 16.07
CA GLU A 136 6.48 9.75 17.54
C GLU A 136 7.81 10.34 18.04
N ASN A 137 7.74 11.36 18.92
CA ASN A 137 8.88 11.91 19.66
C ASN A 137 10.09 12.37 18.82
N ASN A 138 9.86 12.97 17.64
CA ASN A 138 10.89 13.47 16.71
C ASN A 138 11.77 12.40 16.03
N ASP A 139 11.54 11.12 16.29
CA ASP A 139 12.14 10.03 15.52
C ASP A 139 11.16 9.65 14.39
N GLU A 140 11.64 9.74 13.14
CA GLU A 140 10.87 9.37 11.96
C GLU A 140 11.13 7.91 11.62
N GLU A 141 10.17 7.04 11.95
CA GLU A 141 10.22 5.65 11.50
C GLU A 141 9.45 5.50 10.18
N ILE A 142 10.16 5.08 9.13
CA ILE A 142 9.62 4.87 7.78
C ILE A 142 9.66 3.38 7.44
N VAL A 143 8.55 2.88 6.91
CA VAL A 143 8.44 1.48 6.47
C VAL A 143 7.77 1.36 5.12
N HIS A 144 8.17 0.35 4.36
CA HIS A 144 7.48 -0.10 3.16
C HIS A 144 6.59 -1.31 3.52
N PRO A 145 5.27 -1.13 3.66
CA PRO A 145 4.39 -2.15 4.22
C PRO A 145 4.37 -3.48 3.45
N LEU A 146 4.53 -3.42 2.13
CA LEU A 146 4.57 -4.62 1.29
C LEU A 146 5.81 -5.48 1.59
N PHE A 147 6.99 -4.87 1.70
CA PHE A 147 8.22 -5.59 2.06
C PHE A 147 8.17 -6.18 3.47
N ILE A 148 7.52 -5.50 4.42
CA ILE A 148 7.25 -6.09 5.74
C ILE A 148 6.37 -7.33 5.61
N LEU A 149 5.25 -7.24 4.88
CA LEU A 149 4.35 -8.37 4.69
C LEU A 149 5.07 -9.55 4.00
N TYR A 150 5.84 -9.30 2.94
CA TYR A 150 6.64 -10.32 2.27
C TYR A 150 7.62 -11.01 3.22
N LYS A 151 8.41 -10.24 3.99
CA LYS A 151 9.36 -10.83 4.95
C LYS A 151 8.66 -11.67 6.00
N ILE A 152 7.52 -11.22 6.53
CA ILE A 152 6.70 -12.00 7.47
C ILE A 152 6.25 -13.32 6.83
N LEU A 153 5.68 -13.28 5.62
CA LEU A 153 5.18 -14.48 4.93
C LEU A 153 6.30 -15.48 4.61
N ILE A 154 7.45 -14.99 4.15
CA ILE A 154 8.64 -15.81 3.90
C ILE A 154 9.07 -16.52 5.18
N MET A 155 9.31 -15.77 6.25
CA MET A 155 9.84 -16.35 7.48
C MET A 155 8.85 -17.26 8.19
N VAL A 156 7.55 -16.94 8.17
CA VAL A 156 6.51 -17.85 8.66
C VAL A 156 6.50 -19.13 7.82
N GLY A 157 6.59 -19.03 6.49
CA GLY A 157 6.67 -20.17 5.59
C GLY A 157 7.88 -21.07 5.85
N GLU A 158 9.06 -20.47 6.03
CA GLU A 158 10.30 -21.22 6.29
C GLU A 158 10.29 -21.93 7.66
N ASN A 159 9.55 -21.41 8.64
CA ASN A 159 9.47 -21.99 9.98
C ASN A 159 8.27 -22.94 10.19
N SER A 160 7.24 -22.87 9.34
CA SER A 160 6.00 -23.66 9.51
C SER A 160 5.59 -24.51 8.31
N GLY A 161 6.22 -24.30 7.14
CA GLY A 161 5.84 -24.93 5.87
C GLY A 161 4.68 -24.22 5.15
N GLU A 162 4.04 -23.23 5.77
CA GLU A 162 2.94 -22.47 5.17
C GLU A 162 3.31 -20.98 5.06
N TYR A 163 3.50 -20.49 3.82
CA TYR A 163 3.78 -19.08 3.50
C TYR A 163 2.53 -18.21 3.64
N ALA A 164 1.83 -18.32 4.76
CA ALA A 164 0.56 -17.66 5.01
C ALA A 164 0.39 -17.21 6.46
N ILE A 165 -0.37 -16.14 6.63
CA ILE A 165 -0.88 -15.66 7.90
C ILE A 165 -2.39 -15.43 7.83
N THR A 166 -3.07 -15.50 8.96
CA THR A 166 -4.50 -15.19 9.02
C THR A 166 -4.73 -13.68 8.92
N ASN A 167 -5.93 -13.28 8.51
CA ASN A 167 -6.34 -11.87 8.55
C ASN A 167 -6.32 -11.29 9.98
N TYR A 168 -6.45 -12.14 11.01
CA TYR A 168 -6.34 -11.73 12.41
C TYR A 168 -4.89 -11.48 12.81
N GLU A 169 -3.97 -12.36 12.43
CA GLU A 169 -2.53 -12.20 12.64
C GLU A 169 -2.01 -10.92 11.97
N PHE A 170 -2.44 -10.64 10.73
CA PHE A 170 -2.09 -9.40 10.04
C PHE A 170 -2.52 -8.16 10.83
N LYS A 171 -3.78 -8.14 11.30
CA LYS A 171 -4.32 -7.03 12.09
C LYS A 171 -3.58 -6.87 13.40
N VAL A 172 -3.33 -7.95 14.14
CA VAL A 172 -2.83 -7.86 15.51
C VAL A 172 -1.30 -7.65 15.57
N PHE A 173 -0.55 -8.21 14.63
CA PHE A 173 0.91 -8.23 14.67
C PHE A 173 1.54 -7.39 13.53
N VAL A 174 1.14 -7.63 12.28
CA VAL A 174 1.86 -7.07 11.12
C VAL A 174 1.64 -5.57 10.96
N CYS A 175 0.39 -5.11 11.01
CA CYS A 175 0.09 -3.71 10.72
C CYS A 175 0.52 -2.70 11.81
N PHE A 176 1.18 -3.17 12.87
CA PHE A 176 1.76 -2.31 13.90
C PHE A 176 3.28 -2.14 13.75
N ILE A 177 3.89 -2.77 12.74
CA ILE A 177 5.33 -2.71 12.51
C ILE A 177 5.64 -1.38 11.81
N TYR A 178 6.26 -0.46 12.56
CA TYR A 178 6.83 0.77 12.03
C TYR A 178 8.36 0.76 12.09
N ASN A 179 8.96 -0.26 12.70
CA ASN A 179 10.39 -0.48 12.64
C ASN A 179 10.68 -1.85 12.04
N TYR A 180 11.48 -1.88 10.97
CA TYR A 180 11.80 -3.12 10.26
C TYR A 180 12.41 -4.20 11.17
N ASN A 181 13.12 -3.80 12.22
CA ASN A 181 13.73 -4.75 13.16
C ASN A 181 12.69 -5.48 14.04
N GLU A 182 11.44 -4.98 14.13
CA GLU A 182 10.37 -5.64 14.87
C GLU A 182 9.77 -6.86 14.15
N ILE A 183 10.16 -7.11 12.88
CA ILE A 183 9.67 -8.24 12.09
C ILE A 183 9.91 -9.57 12.82
N TYR A 184 11.13 -9.81 13.30
CA TYR A 184 11.51 -11.06 13.99
C TYR A 184 10.66 -11.32 15.24
N LYS A 185 10.43 -10.27 16.03
CA LYS A 185 9.58 -10.32 17.22
C LYS A 185 8.14 -10.69 16.86
N ASN A 186 7.61 -10.15 15.76
CA ASN A 186 6.25 -10.43 15.32
C ASN A 186 6.11 -11.82 14.68
N ILE A 187 7.13 -12.34 14.00
CA ILE A 187 7.15 -13.74 13.54
C ILE A 187 7.04 -14.69 14.72
N TYR A 188 7.82 -14.44 15.78
CA TYR A 188 7.70 -15.19 17.01
C TYR A 188 6.28 -15.13 17.58
N TYR A 189 5.65 -13.95 17.64
CA TYR A 189 4.27 -13.84 18.14
C TYR A 189 3.26 -14.59 17.27
N ILE A 190 3.38 -14.51 15.95
CA ILE A 190 2.51 -15.25 15.02
C ILE A 190 2.63 -16.75 15.31
N LEU A 191 3.83 -17.32 15.21
CA LEU A 191 4.07 -18.76 15.38
C LEU A 191 3.67 -19.24 16.78
N HIS A 192 4.04 -18.50 17.82
CA HIS A 192 3.74 -18.85 19.20
C HIS A 192 2.24 -18.76 19.51
N SER A 193 1.55 -17.73 19.00
CA SER A 193 0.11 -17.55 19.24
C SER A 193 -0.74 -18.68 18.67
N ARG A 194 -0.34 -19.25 17.53
CA ARG A 194 -1.01 -20.41 16.92
C ARG A 194 -1.07 -21.62 17.85
N LEU A 195 -0.06 -21.78 18.72
CA LEU A 195 0.05 -22.91 19.63
C LEU A 195 -0.74 -22.72 20.94
N ILE A 196 -0.84 -21.49 21.44
CA ILE A 196 -1.25 -21.27 22.84
C ILE A 196 -2.40 -20.26 23.04
N CYS A 197 -2.65 -19.35 22.10
CA CYS A 197 -3.58 -18.24 22.35
C CYS A 197 -4.26 -17.66 21.09
N TYR A 198 -4.50 -18.48 20.06
CA TYR A 198 -5.13 -18.04 18.81
C TYR A 198 -6.49 -17.36 19.01
N GLU A 199 -7.30 -17.83 19.97
CA GLU A 199 -8.59 -17.19 20.29
C GLU A 199 -8.43 -15.74 20.75
N LYS A 200 -7.42 -15.44 21.57
CA LYS A 200 -7.12 -14.06 22.00
C LYS A 200 -6.71 -13.18 20.82
N VAL A 201 -5.97 -13.72 19.84
CA VAL A 201 -5.63 -13.00 18.61
C VAL A 201 -6.90 -12.64 17.84
N SER A 202 -7.82 -13.59 17.67
CA SER A 202 -9.11 -13.36 17.02
C SER A 202 -9.94 -12.29 17.76
N MET A 203 -9.98 -12.32 19.09
CA MET A 203 -10.67 -11.30 19.91
C MET A 203 -10.05 -9.91 19.73
N ALA A 204 -8.72 -9.80 19.81
CA ALA A 204 -8.01 -8.53 19.60
C ALA A 204 -8.26 -7.97 18.18
N ALA A 205 -8.24 -8.83 17.15
CA ALA A 205 -8.48 -8.42 15.77
C ALA A 205 -9.88 -7.83 15.54
N LYS A 206 -10.91 -8.28 16.28
CA LYS A 206 -12.29 -7.73 16.20
C LYS A 206 -12.38 -6.29 16.69
N ASN A 207 -11.45 -5.85 17.54
CA ASN A 207 -11.41 -4.48 18.02
C ASN A 207 -10.78 -3.50 17.02
N MET A 208 -10.22 -4.01 15.92
CA MET A 208 -9.55 -3.21 14.91
C MET A 208 -10.46 -2.87 13.74
N GLN A 209 -10.28 -1.67 13.19
CA GLN A 209 -10.97 -1.26 11.97
C GLN A 209 -10.46 -2.05 10.77
N GLU A 210 -11.23 -2.03 9.68
CA GLU A 210 -10.80 -2.58 8.40
C GLU A 210 -9.55 -1.83 7.90
N LEU A 211 -8.50 -2.58 7.57
CA LEU A 211 -7.23 -2.02 7.10
C LEU A 211 -7.29 -1.90 5.57
N ARG A 212 -7.51 -0.68 5.09
CA ARG A 212 -7.74 -0.44 3.65
C ARG A 212 -6.53 -0.73 2.78
N ILE A 213 -5.32 -0.71 3.34
CA ILE A 213 -4.10 -1.16 2.65
C ILE A 213 -4.20 -2.64 2.21
N GLN A 214 -4.98 -3.49 2.89
CA GLN A 214 -5.21 -4.86 2.42
C GLN A 214 -5.93 -4.89 1.07
N ARG A 215 -6.83 -3.93 0.79
CA ARG A 215 -7.52 -3.83 -0.50
C ARG A 215 -6.59 -3.44 -1.64
N LEU A 216 -5.51 -2.72 -1.33
CA LEU A 216 -4.45 -2.46 -2.29
C LEU A 216 -3.71 -3.77 -2.60
N PHE A 217 -3.29 -4.49 -1.55
CA PHE A 217 -2.54 -5.74 -1.70
C PHE A 217 -3.32 -6.87 -2.36
N THR A 218 -4.65 -6.91 -2.27
CA THR A 218 -5.48 -7.93 -2.94
C THR A 218 -5.40 -7.88 -4.47
N GLN A 219 -4.79 -6.83 -5.04
CA GLN A 219 -4.62 -6.66 -6.47
C GLN A 219 -3.24 -7.12 -6.97
N LEU A 220 -2.33 -7.56 -6.08
CA LEU A 220 -1.00 -8.04 -6.42
C LEU A 220 -1.03 -9.54 -6.75
N GLU A 221 -0.39 -9.94 -7.84
CA GLU A 221 -0.27 -11.34 -8.29
C GLU A 221 0.64 -12.18 -7.37
N THR A 222 1.55 -11.51 -6.65
CA THR A 222 2.43 -12.14 -5.66
C THR A 222 1.71 -12.62 -4.41
N LEU A 223 0.47 -12.19 -4.16
CA LEU A 223 -0.29 -12.51 -2.95
C LEU A 223 -1.66 -13.09 -3.30
N ASN A 224 -2.04 -14.19 -2.66
CA ASN A 224 -3.44 -14.62 -2.67
C ASN A 224 -4.14 -14.19 -1.39
N PHE A 225 -5.32 -13.58 -1.55
CA PHE A 225 -6.18 -13.20 -0.44
C PHE A 225 -7.42 -14.09 -0.43
N SER A 226 -7.70 -14.68 0.73
CA SER A 226 -8.95 -15.37 0.99
C SER A 226 -9.67 -14.73 2.18
N LYS A 227 -10.89 -15.21 2.48
CA LYS A 227 -11.67 -14.73 3.63
C LYS A 227 -10.90 -14.81 4.95
N ASN A 228 -10.02 -15.81 5.11
CA ASN A 228 -9.37 -16.11 6.39
C ASN A 228 -7.86 -15.87 6.40
N LYS A 229 -7.19 -15.88 5.24
CA LYS A 229 -5.72 -15.81 5.15
C LYS A 229 -5.22 -14.90 4.03
N ILE A 230 -3.99 -14.43 4.24
CA ILE A 230 -3.11 -13.78 3.29
C ILE A 230 -1.96 -14.75 3.06
N GLU A 231 -1.70 -15.12 1.83
CA GLU A 231 -0.65 -16.08 1.47
C GLU A 231 0.21 -15.56 0.33
N LEU A 232 1.47 -15.96 0.33
CA LEU A 232 2.37 -15.76 -0.79
C LEU A 232 1.97 -16.70 -1.93
N ASN A 233 1.81 -16.17 -3.14
CA ASN A 233 1.56 -16.99 -4.30
C ASN A 233 2.78 -17.88 -4.57
N LYS A 234 2.55 -19.19 -4.68
CA LYS A 234 3.60 -20.21 -4.83
C LYS A 234 4.49 -19.96 -6.05
N GLU A 235 3.93 -19.42 -7.12
CA GLU A 235 4.64 -19.11 -8.37
C GLU A 235 5.65 -17.96 -8.20
N PHE A 236 5.49 -17.13 -7.16
CA PHE A 236 6.29 -15.93 -6.93
C PHE A 236 7.15 -16.00 -5.67
N ILE A 237 7.25 -17.16 -5.01
CA ILE A 237 8.00 -17.28 -3.74
C ILE A 237 9.46 -16.84 -3.93
N ASP A 238 10.15 -17.39 -4.93
CA ASP A 238 11.57 -17.10 -5.14
C ASP A 238 11.78 -15.66 -5.59
N VAL A 239 10.93 -15.15 -6.49
CA VAL A 239 10.93 -13.74 -6.92
C VAL A 239 10.77 -12.81 -5.72
N VAL A 240 9.85 -13.12 -4.80
CA VAL A 240 9.61 -12.28 -3.62
C VAL A 240 10.75 -12.40 -2.60
N LYS A 241 11.38 -13.57 -2.45
CA LYS A 241 12.61 -13.71 -1.65
C LYS A 241 13.72 -12.83 -2.20
N ASP A 242 13.96 -12.87 -3.51
CA ASP A 242 14.99 -12.04 -4.16
C ASP A 242 14.72 -10.54 -4.00
N LYS A 243 13.45 -10.12 -4.14
CA LYS A 243 13.03 -8.74 -3.88
C LYS A 243 13.29 -8.32 -2.43
N VAL A 244 12.94 -9.18 -1.46
CA VAL A 244 13.15 -8.90 -0.03
C VAL A 244 14.63 -8.82 0.33
N THR A 245 15.46 -9.74 -0.16
CA THR A 245 16.92 -9.71 0.01
C THR A 245 17.49 -8.42 -0.55
N SER A 246 17.14 -8.08 -1.79
CA SER A 246 17.60 -6.87 -2.45
C SER A 246 17.18 -5.61 -1.68
N TYR A 247 15.95 -5.58 -1.16
CA TYR A 247 15.47 -4.47 -0.32
C TYR A 247 16.27 -4.33 0.97
N GLU A 248 16.54 -5.45 1.67
CA GLU A 248 17.31 -5.45 2.92
C GLU A 248 18.76 -5.00 2.72
N GLU A 249 19.37 -5.36 1.58
CA GLU A 249 20.75 -5.01 1.24
C GLU A 249 20.90 -3.57 0.76
N LYS A 250 19.97 -3.07 -0.06
CA LYS A 250 20.17 -1.84 -0.86
C LYS A 250 19.33 -0.65 -0.38
N VAL A 251 18.10 -0.92 0.07
CA VAL A 251 17.13 0.12 0.41
C VAL A 251 17.16 0.44 1.90
N LYS A 252 17.08 -0.60 2.75
CA LYS A 252 16.84 -0.46 4.21
C LYS A 252 17.80 0.50 4.92
N SER A 253 19.07 0.52 4.55
CA SER A 253 20.10 1.36 5.20
C SER A 253 20.08 2.82 4.77
N ASN A 254 19.38 3.16 3.68
CA ASN A 254 19.44 4.47 3.01
C ASN A 254 18.10 5.23 3.06
N ILE A 255 17.16 4.77 3.88
CA ILE A 255 15.82 5.35 4.00
C ILE A 255 15.88 6.71 4.69
N SER A 256 15.41 7.74 3.99
CA SER A 256 15.07 9.06 4.53
C SER A 256 13.78 9.54 3.90
N ILE A 257 13.03 10.42 4.56
CA ILE A 257 11.74 10.92 4.06
C ILE A 257 11.88 11.51 2.65
N THR A 258 12.94 12.29 2.42
CA THR A 258 13.23 12.90 1.12
C THR A 258 13.48 11.85 0.06
N ASN A 259 14.32 10.84 0.34
CA ASN A 259 14.66 9.82 -0.65
C ASN A 259 13.47 8.92 -0.98
N VAL A 260 12.67 8.51 0.01
CA VAL A 260 11.49 7.68 -0.26
C VAL A 260 10.40 8.45 -1.00
N GLN A 261 10.23 9.75 -0.71
CA GLN A 261 9.28 10.60 -1.45
C GLN A 261 9.71 10.75 -2.92
N ASN A 262 10.98 11.11 -3.16
CA ASN A 262 11.51 11.24 -4.52
C ASN A 262 11.44 9.90 -5.28
N CYS A 263 11.73 8.78 -4.61
CA CYS A 263 11.59 7.44 -5.18
C CYS A 263 10.15 7.16 -5.62
N LEU A 264 9.20 7.39 -4.72
CA LEU A 264 7.76 7.19 -4.93
C LEU A 264 7.24 7.97 -6.15
N GLU A 265 7.74 9.19 -6.35
CA GLU A 265 7.38 10.09 -7.46
C GLU A 265 8.11 9.77 -8.78
N SER A 266 9.21 9.02 -8.74
CA SER A 266 10.02 8.68 -9.92
C SER A 266 9.44 7.50 -10.73
N ASN A 267 9.90 7.32 -11.97
CA ASN A 267 9.61 6.13 -12.79
C ASN A 267 10.47 4.90 -12.45
N LEU A 268 11.47 5.05 -11.58
CA LEU A 268 12.33 3.95 -11.19
C LEU A 268 11.60 3.02 -10.21
N ASN A 269 11.95 1.73 -10.23
CA ASN A 269 11.55 0.84 -9.14
C ASN A 269 12.40 1.17 -7.90
N ILE A 270 11.96 0.67 -6.74
CA ILE A 270 12.60 0.97 -5.47
C ILE A 270 14.07 0.52 -5.41
N LEU A 271 14.45 -0.56 -6.10
CA LEU A 271 15.81 -1.07 -6.05
C LEU A 271 16.74 -0.23 -6.91
N ASP A 272 16.32 0.12 -8.13
CA ASP A 272 17.11 0.92 -9.07
C ASP A 272 17.34 2.33 -8.55
N TYR A 273 16.30 2.93 -7.95
CA TYR A 273 16.41 4.25 -7.32
C TYR A 273 17.48 4.28 -6.22
N PHE A 274 17.46 3.30 -5.31
CA PHE A 274 18.37 3.26 -4.16
C PHE A 274 19.76 2.67 -4.48
N ASN A 275 19.96 2.05 -5.65
CA ASN A 275 21.28 1.62 -6.12
C ASN A 275 22.11 2.75 -6.75
N GLY A 276 21.59 3.97 -6.83
CA GLY A 276 22.32 5.10 -7.37
C GLY A 276 22.26 5.22 -8.90
N GLU A 277 21.22 4.67 -9.55
CA GLU A 277 20.84 5.15 -10.90
C GLU A 277 20.30 6.60 -10.89
N VAL A 278 20.31 7.24 -9.72
CA VAL A 278 20.24 8.69 -9.56
C VAL A 278 21.55 9.19 -8.94
N ASN A 279 22.64 9.07 -9.71
CA ASN A 279 23.80 9.94 -9.59
C ASN A 279 24.00 10.62 -10.95
N ASN A 280 23.97 11.95 -10.92
CA ASN A 280 24.17 12.94 -11.99
C ASN A 280 22.92 13.31 -12.79
N ASP A 281 22.20 14.33 -12.31
CA ASP A 281 22.30 15.69 -12.86
C ASP A 281 21.87 16.74 -11.81
#